data_AF-A0A931HNV2-F1
#
_entry.id   AF-A0A931HNV2-F1
#
_cell.length_a   1.000
_cell.length_b   1.000
_cell.length_c   1.000
_cell.angle_alpha   90.00
_cell.angle_beta   90.00
_cell.angle_gamma   90.00
#
_symmetry.space_group_name_H-M   'P 1'
#
loop_
_entity.id
_entity.type
_entity.pdbx_description
1 polymer ?
#
loop_
_entity_poly.entity_id
_entity_poly.type
_entity_poly.pdbx_seq_one_letter_code
_entity_poly.pdbx_strand_id
1 'polypeptide(L)' 'MVPADPTLWRTARAVSDAPVILVDPVIAVHDVLRTPGPDAAEAAGQLRRAIEGGTYRGRDSHRRSVAPNRPI' A
#
# COMPACT_ATOMS: atom_id res chain seq x y z
N MET A 1 3.15 2.80 28.21
CA MET A 1 1.73 2.70 28.61
C MET A 1 0.92 2.54 27.33
N VAL A 2 0.14 1.48 27.21
CA VAL A 2 -0.72 1.29 26.02
C VAL A 2 -2.16 1.63 26.41
N PRO A 3 -2.93 2.36 25.58
CA PRO A 3 -4.29 2.72 25.93
C PRO A 3 -5.15 1.47 26.20
N ALA A 4 -5.82 1.44 27.34
CA ALA A 4 -6.68 0.32 27.74
C ALA A 4 -8.04 0.33 27.02
N ASP A 5 -8.27 1.27 26.09
CA ASP A 5 -9.55 1.41 25.39
C ASP A 5 -9.79 0.19 24.45
N PRO A 6 -10.77 -0.68 24.74
CA PRO A 6 -11.08 -1.84 23.93
C PRO A 6 -11.53 -1.47 22.51
N THR A 7 -12.05 -0.26 22.32
CA THR A 7 -12.48 0.28 21.02
C THR A 7 -11.28 0.48 20.10
N LEU A 8 -10.18 1.06 20.61
CA LEU A 8 -8.96 1.22 19.83
C LEU A 8 -8.43 -0.12 19.30
N TRP A 9 -8.46 -1.16 20.13
CA TRP A 9 -7.98 -2.49 19.75
C TRP A 9 -8.89 -3.22 18.76
N ARG A 10 -10.20 -3.10 18.91
CA ARG A 10 -11.16 -3.67 17.95
C ARG A 10 -11.07 -2.97 16.61
N THR A 11 -10.97 -1.64 16.60
CA THR A 11 -10.80 -0.87 15.38
C THR A 11 -9.47 -1.20 14.71
N ALA A 12 -8.36 -1.22 15.48
CA ALA A 12 -7.04 -1.60 14.97
C ALA A 12 -7.06 -2.99 14.31
N ARG A 13 -7.66 -4.00 14.97
CA ARG A 13 -7.83 -5.33 14.38
C ARG A 13 -8.67 -5.29 13.10
N ALA A 14 -9.81 -4.59 13.12
CA ALA A 14 -10.70 -4.49 11.96
C ALA A 14 -10.04 -3.83 10.73
N VAL A 15 -9.11 -2.88 10.93
CA VAL A 15 -8.35 -2.26 9.83
C VAL A 15 -7.07 -3.03 9.46
N SER A 16 -6.53 -3.85 10.35
CA SER A 16 -5.29 -4.63 10.11
C SER A 16 -5.47 -5.73 9.07
N ASP A 17 -6.69 -6.21 8.86
CA ASP A 17 -7.00 -7.29 7.93
C ASP A 17 -6.99 -6.86 6.46
N ALA A 18 -7.01 -5.54 6.19
CA ALA A 18 -6.86 -5.01 4.84
C ALA A 18 -5.42 -4.53 4.62
N PRO A 19 -4.78 -4.83 3.47
CA PRO A 19 -3.57 -4.12 3.09
C PRO A 19 -3.92 -2.63 2.95
N VAL A 20 -3.47 -1.83 3.91
CA VAL A 20 -3.64 -0.38 3.91
C VAL A 20 -2.55 0.20 3.02
N ILE A 21 -2.96 0.81 1.92
CA ILE A 21 -2.09 1.70 1.16
C ILE A 21 -1.95 2.97 1.99
N LEU A 22 -0.84 3.11 2.69
CA LEU A 22 -0.55 4.29 3.53
C LEU A 22 -0.10 5.50 2.70
N VAL A 23 0.44 5.26 1.51
CA VAL A 23 0.98 6.28 0.60
C VAL A 23 0.92 5.76 -0.83
N ASP A 24 0.73 6.63 -1.81
CA ASP A 24 0.91 6.26 -3.21
C ASP A 24 2.37 5.82 -3.45
N PRO A 25 2.62 4.65 -4.03
CA PRO A 25 3.97 4.12 -4.19
C PRO A 25 4.86 4.96 -5.13
N VAL A 26 4.27 5.61 -6.13
CA VAL A 26 5.01 6.48 -7.07
C VAL A 26 5.44 7.76 -6.36
N ILE A 27 4.55 8.32 -5.53
CA ILE A 27 4.88 9.46 -4.66
C ILE A 27 5.98 9.07 -3.66
N ALA A 28 5.89 7.90 -3.04
CA ALA A 28 6.91 7.42 -2.11
C ALA A 28 8.30 7.30 -2.77
N VAL A 29 8.39 6.81 -4.01
CA VAL A 29 9.66 6.78 -4.77
C VAL A 29 10.20 8.19 -5.00
N HIS A 30 9.34 9.13 -5.41
CA HIS A 30 9.73 10.51 -5.64
C HIS A 30 10.26 11.18 -4.36
N ASP A 31 9.61 10.96 -3.22
CA ASP A 31 10.01 11.56 -1.95
C ASP A 31 11.31 10.97 -1.42
N VAL A 32 11.50 9.65 -1.55
CA VAL A 32 12.77 8.99 -1.22
C VAL A 32 13.91 9.54 -2.08
N LEU A 33 13.71 9.76 -3.37
CA LEU A 33 14.76 10.35 -4.23
C LEU A 33 15.18 11.77 -3.84
N ARG A 34 14.36 12.46 -3.02
CA ARG A 34 14.63 13.83 -2.57
C ARG A 34 15.21 13.89 -1.16
N THR A 35 15.37 12.75 -0.48
CA THR A 35 16.03 12.69 0.82
C THR A 35 17.55 12.72 0.66
N PRO A 36 18.31 13.44 1.50
CA PRO A 36 19.77 13.52 1.40
C PRO A 36 20.51 12.26 1.91
N GLY A 37 19.84 11.12 1.97
CA GLY A 37 20.39 9.86 2.50
C GLY A 37 21.36 9.17 1.53
N PRO A 38 22.43 8.53 2.01
CA PRO A 38 23.41 7.84 1.17
C PRO A 38 22.81 6.64 0.40
N ASP A 39 21.69 6.11 0.88
CA ASP A 39 20.96 4.95 0.35
C ASP A 39 19.69 5.34 -0.42
N ALA A 40 19.39 6.63 -0.58
CA ALA A 40 18.16 7.13 -1.20
C ALA A 40 17.91 6.51 -2.59
N ALA A 41 18.96 6.43 -3.42
CA ALA A 41 18.88 5.83 -4.74
C ALA A 41 18.62 4.32 -4.70
N GLU A 42 19.23 3.61 -3.75
CA GLU A 42 19.04 2.17 -3.56
C GLU A 42 17.61 1.88 -3.08
N ALA A 43 17.15 2.61 -2.06
CA ALA A 43 15.81 2.50 -1.52
C ALA A 43 14.74 2.78 -2.59
N ALA A 44 14.92 3.83 -3.40
CA ALA A 44 14.04 4.12 -4.54
C ALA A 44 14.05 2.99 -5.58
N GLY A 45 15.20 2.36 -5.82
CA GLY A 45 15.33 1.20 -6.69
C GLY A 45 14.55 -0.02 -6.18
N GLN A 46 14.62 -0.30 -4.88
CA GLN A 46 13.85 -1.39 -4.27
C GLN A 46 12.34 -1.15 -4.35
N LEU A 47 11.91 0.09 -4.11
CA LEU A 47 10.51 0.49 -4.26
C LEU A 47 10.01 0.31 -5.69
N ARG A 48 10.79 0.73 -6.69
CA ARG A 48 10.45 0.52 -8.12
C ARG A 48 10.29 -0.96 -8.45
N ARG A 49 11.24 -1.81 -8.03
CA ARG A 49 11.15 -3.27 -8.22
C ARG A 49 9.90 -3.87 -7.58
N ALA A 50 9.50 -3.38 -6.41
CA ALA A 50 8.28 -3.86 -5.74
C ALA A 50 7.01 -3.45 -6.48
N ILE A 51 6.97 -2.25 -7.07
CA ILE A 51 5.86 -1.76 -7.89
C ILE A 51 5.76 -2.58 -9.18
N GLU A 52 6.87 -2.72 -9.91
CA GLU A 52 6.94 -3.47 -11.17
C GLU A 52 6.63 -4.96 -10.97
N GLY A 53 7.09 -5.54 -9.85
CA GLY A 53 6.84 -6.93 -9.49
C GLY A 53 5.43 -7.19 -8.95
N GLY A 54 4.58 -6.17 -8.81
CA GLY A 54 3.23 -6.30 -8.21
C GLY A 54 3.24 -6.80 -6.76
N THR A 55 4.40 -6.77 -6.10
CA THR A 55 4.56 -7.16 -4.70
C THR A 55 4.27 -5.99 -3.76
N TYR A 56 4.25 -4.76 -4.31
CA TYR A 56 3.66 -3.61 -3.65
C TYR A 56 2.19 -3.94 -3.34
N ARG A 57 1.88 -4.17 -2.06
CA ARG A 57 0.56 -4.57 -1.56
C ARG A 57 -0.42 -3.38 -1.56
N GLY A 58 -0.56 -2.76 -2.72
CA GLY A 58 -1.53 -1.71 -3.00
C GLY A 58 -2.63 -2.17 -3.94
N ARG A 59 -3.42 -3.13 -3.45
CA ARG A 59 -4.77 -3.45 -3.91
C ARG A 59 -5.08 -3.23 -5.41
N ASP A 60 -4.62 -4.14 -6.25
CA ASP A 60 -5.17 -4.45 -7.60
C ASP A 60 -6.62 -5.00 -7.58
N SER A 61 -7.48 -4.51 -6.67
CA SER A 61 -8.88 -4.99 -6.59
C SER A 61 -9.85 -4.29 -7.53
N HIS A 62 -9.43 -3.25 -8.26
CA HIS A 62 -10.33 -2.55 -9.20
C HIS A 62 -10.36 -3.18 -10.61
N ARG A 63 -9.69 -4.32 -10.81
CA ARG A 63 -9.64 -5.03 -12.10
C ARG A 63 -10.17 -6.47 -12.00
N ARG A 64 -11.27 -6.69 -11.26
CA ARG A 64 -12.06 -7.92 -11.38
C ARG A 64 -13.54 -7.63 -11.56
N SER A 65 -14.07 -8.23 -12.63
CA SER A 65 -15.46 -8.38 -13.06
C SER A 65 -16.24 -7.13 -13.47
N VAL A 66 -16.00 -6.66 -14.69
CA VAL A 66 -17.15 -6.34 -15.56
C VAL A 66 -17.67 -7.71 -16.03
N ALA A 67 -18.79 -8.16 -15.47
CA ALA A 67 -19.47 -9.35 -15.98
C ALA A 67 -19.92 -9.07 -17.43
N PRO A 68 -19.79 -10.03 -18.37
CA PRO A 68 -20.38 -9.86 -19.69
C PRO A 68 -21.89 -9.78 -19.53
N ASN A 69 -22.44 -8.64 -19.95
CA ASN A 69 -23.87 -8.38 -20.00
C ASN A 69 -24.56 -9.48 -20.81
N ARG A 70 -25.38 -10.32 -20.17
CA ARG A 70 -26.27 -11.23 -20.90
C ARG A 70 -27.59 -10.49 -21.14
N PRO A 71 -28.01 -10.30 -22.41
CA PRO A 71 -29.35 -9.79 -22.67
C PRO A 71 -30.37 -10.84 -22.23
N ILE A 72 -31.47 -10.33 -21.67
CA ILE A 72 -32.71 -11.04 -21.32
C ILE A 72 -33.38 -11.66 -22.54
#